data_AF-A0A7C3F1R1-F1
#
_entry.id   AF-A0A7C3F1R1-F1
#
_cell.length_a   1.000
_cell.length_b   1.000
_cell.length_c   1.000
_cell.angle_alpha   90.00
_cell.angle_beta   90.00
_cell.angle_gamma   90.00
#
_symmetry.space_group_name_H-M   'P 1'
#
loop_
_entity.id
_entity.type
_entity.pdbx_description
1 polymer ?
#
loop_
_entity_poly.entity_id
_entity_poly.type
_entity_poly.pdbx_seq_one_letter_code
_entity_poly.pdbx_strand_id
1 'polypeptide(L)' 'MASKVMEAASINNVLAEQLERLPASPGVYLMKDAGGSILYIGKAANLHSRVRS' A
#
# COMPACT_ATOMS: atom_id res chain seq x y z
N MET A 1 17.27 -10.32 19.33
CA MET A 1 17.42 -9.89 17.91
C MET A 1 16.56 -10.68 16.93
N ALA A 2 16.35 -11.99 17.11
CA ALA A 2 15.53 -12.81 16.20
C ALA A 2 14.03 -12.43 16.12
N SER A 3 13.44 -11.83 17.15
CA SER A 3 12.00 -11.51 17.16
C SER A 3 11.61 -10.37 16.21
N LYS A 4 12.45 -9.35 16.02
CA LYS A 4 12.14 -8.17 15.20
C LYS A 4 12.15 -8.46 13.69
N VAL A 5 12.87 -9.50 13.28
CA VAL A 5 13.01 -9.91 11.86
C VAL A 5 11.77 -10.66 11.38
N MET A 6 11.16 -11.49 12.22
CA MET A 6 9.92 -12.21 11.90
C MET A 6 8.71 -11.27 11.76
N GLU A 7 8.65 -10.20 12.54
CA GLU A 7 7.55 -9.24 12.50
C GLU A 7 7.59 -8.36 11.23
N ALA A 8 8.78 -7.95 10.80
CA ALA A 8 8.96 -7.21 9.55
C ALA A 8 8.60 -8.05 8.30
N ALA A 9 8.92 -9.35 8.31
CA ALA A 9 8.53 -10.26 7.22
C ALA A 9 7.01 -10.40 7.10
N SER A 10 6.29 -10.43 8.23
CA SER A 10 4.83 -10.47 8.26
C SER A 10 4.19 -9.21 7.68
N ILE A 11 4.72 -8.02 8.03
CA ILE A 11 4.23 -6.73 7.51
C ILE A 11 4.46 -6.60 6.00
N ASN A 12 5.62 -7.05 5.49
CA ASN A 12 5.92 -7.00 4.06
C ASN A 12 4.97 -7.86 3.23
N ASN A 13 4.56 -9.03 3.74
CA ASN A 13 3.63 -9.92 3.05
C ASN A 13 2.23 -9.28 2.95
N VAL A 14 1.73 -8.66 4.02
CA VAL A 14 0.42 -7.99 4.00
C VAL A 14 0.39 -6.84 2.99
N LEU A 15 1.45 -6.04 2.92
CA LEU A 15 1.52 -4.93 1.97
C LEU A 15 1.60 -5.43 0.51
N ALA A 16 2.36 -6.49 0.25
CA ALA A 16 2.45 -7.10 -1.07
C ALA A 16 1.07 -7.62 -1.54
N GLU A 17 0.34 -8.34 -0.67
CA GLU A 17 -1.00 -8.82 -0.99
C GLU A 17 -1.99 -7.68 -1.27
N GLN A 18 -1.89 -6.56 -0.54
CA GLN A 18 -2.73 -5.40 -0.79
C GLN A 18 -2.43 -4.74 -2.15
N LEU A 19 -1.16 -4.67 -2.53
CA LEU A 19 -0.74 -4.14 -3.83
C LEU A 19 -1.25 -5.00 -4.99
N GLU A 20 -1.19 -6.33 -4.87
CA GLU A 20 -1.69 -7.25 -5.91
C GLU A 20 -3.20 -7.15 -6.13
N ARG A 21 -3.97 -6.75 -5.11
CA ARG A 21 -5.43 -6.58 -5.21
C ARG A 21 -5.85 -5.26 -5.84
N LEU A 22 -4.92 -4.34 -6.10
CA LEU A 22 -5.26 -3.06 -6.72
C LEU A 22 -5.68 -3.25 -8.18
N PRO A 23 -6.75 -2.56 -8.62
CA PRO A 23 -7.22 -2.70 -9.99
C PRO A 23 -6.28 -1.99 -10.98
N ALA A 24 -6.10 -2.61 -12.15
CA ALA A 24 -5.42 -2.01 -13.30
C ALA A 24 -6.36 -1.06 -14.09
N SER A 25 -7.03 -0.14 -13.39
CA SER A 25 -8.02 0.77 -13.96
C SER A 25 -7.90 2.19 -13.39
N PRO A 26 -8.59 3.19 -13.98
CA PRO A 26 -8.61 4.54 -13.44
C PRO A 26 -9.25 4.61 -12.06
N GLY A 27 -8.77 5.52 -11.22
CA GLY A 27 -9.35 5.78 -9.92
C GLY A 27 -8.55 6.75 -9.07
N VAL A 28 -8.92 6.82 -7.80
CA VAL A 28 -8.29 7.69 -6.79
C VAL A 28 -7.83 6.84 -5.62
N TYR A 29 -6.66 7.15 -5.06
CA TYR A 29 -6.12 6.51 -3.85
C TYR A 29 -5.89 7.53 -2.74
N LEU A 30 -5.90 7.02 -1.50
CA LEU A 30 -5.69 7.78 -0.27
C LEU A 30 -4.44 7.23 0.42
N MET A 31 -3.46 8.09 0.69
CA MET A 31 -2.36 7.75 1.59
C MET A 31 -2.74 8.22 2.99
N LYS A 32 -2.61 7.34 3.98
CA LYS A 32 -2.93 7.63 5.38
C LYS A 32 -1.70 7.43 6.27
N ASP A 33 -1.64 8.17 7.37
CA ASP A 33 -0.69 7.90 8.44
C ASP A 33 -1.12 6.67 9.28
N ALA A 34 -0.33 6.31 10.28
CA ALA A 34 -0.62 5.20 11.19
C ALA A 34 -1.89 5.44 12.05
N GLY A 35 -2.30 6.70 12.24
CA GLY A 35 -3.53 7.09 12.93
C GLY A 35 -4.76 7.14 12.02
N GLY A 36 -4.60 6.89 10.72
CA GLY A 36 -5.68 6.93 9.72
C GLY A 36 -5.96 8.31 9.11
N SER A 37 -5.18 9.34 9.47
CA SER A 37 -5.31 10.69 8.89
C SER A 37 -4.86 10.69 7.43
N ILE A 38 -5.60 11.35 6.55
CA ILE A 38 -5.26 11.42 5.12
C ILE A 38 -4.08 12.38 4.94
N LEU A 39 -2.96 11.86 4.43
CA LEU A 39 -1.77 12.62 4.08
C LEU A 39 -1.78 13.08 2.63
N TYR A 40 -2.33 12.25 1.73
CA TYR A 40 -2.32 12.53 0.30
C TYR A 40 -3.50 11.88 -0.43
N ILE A 41 -3.95 12.54 -1.49
CA ILE A 41 -4.97 12.03 -2.41
C ILE A 41 -4.41 12.10 -3.83
N GLY A 42 -4.34 10.96 -4.52
CA GLY A 42 -3.82 10.88 -5.88
C GLY A 42 -4.83 10.27 -6.84
N LYS A 43 -4.91 10.79 -8.07
CA LYS A 43 -5.65 10.15 -9.17
C LYS A 43 -4.69 9.44 -10.12
N ALA A 44 -5.11 8.34 -10.71
CA ALA A 44 -4.34 7.62 -11.72
C ALA A 44 -5.26 7.05 -12.81
N ALA A 45 -4.75 6.90 -14.03
CA ALA A 45 -5.39 6.12 -15.08
C ALA A 45 -5.24 4.60 -14.85
N ASN A 46 -4.27 4.19 -14.03
CA ASN A 46 -4.06 2.82 -13.59
C ASN A 46 -3.59 2.85 -12.13
N LEU A 47 -4.43 2.40 -11.20
CA LEU A 47 -4.11 2.42 -9.77
C LEU A 47 -3.00 1.43 -9.41
N HIS A 48 -3.04 0.20 -9.95
CA HIS A 48 -2.03 -0.83 -9.69
C HIS A 48 -0.61 -0.35 -10.00
N SER A 49 -0.38 0.23 -11.18
CA SER A 49 0.95 0.72 -11.56
C SER A 49 1.38 1.96 -10.77
N ARG A 50 0.44 2.86 -10.43
CA ARG A 50 0.76 4.12 -9.76
C ARG A 50 1.14 3.95 -8.29
N VAL A 51 0.52 3.01 -7.58
CA VAL A 51 0.80 2.82 -6.15
C VAL A 51 2.08 2.03 -5.92
N ARG A 52 2.55 1.28 -6.92
CA ARG A 52 3.76 0.46 -6.85
C ARG A 52 5.06 1.20 -7.22
N SER A 53 4.97 2.34 -7.91
CA SER A 53 6.12 3.17 -8.35
C SER A 53 6.63 4.06 -7.23
#